data_AF-A0A3A6KZZ4-F1
#
_entry.id   AF-A0A3A6KZZ4-F1
#
_cell.length_a   1.000
_cell.length_b   1.000
_cell.length_c   1.000
_cell.angle_alpha   90.00
_cell.angle_beta   90.00
_cell.angle_gamma   90.00
#
_symmetry.space_group_name_H-M   'P 1'
#
loop_
_entity.id
_entity.type
_entity.pdbx_description
1 polymer ?
#
loop_
_entity_poly.entity_id
_entity_poly.type
_entity_poly.pdbx_seq_one_letter_code
_entity_poly.pdbx_strand_id
1 'polypeptide(L)' 'MEKEMINRLKIVLAEEQKSSKWLAEQLGKDRATVSKWVTNTMQPDARNLLRIAEALNIDAGRLLNQKHLKK' A
#
# COMPACT_ATOMS: atom_id res chain seq x y z
N MET A 1 -19.16 10.28 -2.30
CA MET A 1 -18.08 10.38 -1.30
C MET A 1 -16.76 10.46 -2.04
N GLU A 2 -15.95 11.46 -1.73
CA GLU A 2 -14.61 11.57 -2.29
C GLU A 2 -13.75 10.41 -1.77
N LYS A 3 -12.98 9.80 -2.66
CA LYS A 3 -12.20 8.61 -2.32
C LYS A 3 -11.01 9.02 -1.47
N GLU A 4 -11.02 8.69 -0.19
CA GLU A 4 -9.88 8.97 0.69
C GLU A 4 -8.65 8.18 0.23
N MET A 5 -7.69 8.91 -0.33
CA MET A 5 -6.37 8.38 -0.68
C MET A 5 -5.48 8.43 0.55
N ILE A 6 -5.69 7.52 1.51
CA ILE A 6 -4.87 7.42 2.71
C ILE A 6 -3.50 6.83 2.36
N ASN A 7 -3.48 5.67 1.68
CA ASN A 7 -2.24 5.05 1.25
C ASN A 7 -1.82 5.51 -0.16
N ARG A 8 -0.52 5.44 -0.45
CA ARG A 8 0.09 5.74 -1.76
C ARG A 8 0.77 4.54 -2.41
N LEU A 9 0.25 3.34 -2.17
CA LEU A 9 0.86 2.08 -2.64
C LEU A 9 1.09 2.05 -4.14
N LYS A 10 0.18 2.60 -4.94
CA LYS A 10 0.35 2.64 -6.41
C LYS A 10 1.63 3.38 -6.81
N ILE A 11 1.91 4.50 -6.16
CA ILE A 11 3.08 5.32 -6.44
C ILE A 11 4.34 4.61 -5.94
N VAL A 12 4.31 4.11 -4.70
CA VAL A 12 5.46 3.41 -4.11
C VAL A 12 5.83 2.15 -4.91
N LEU A 13 4.84 1.35 -5.34
CA LEU A 13 5.12 0.19 -6.18
C LEU A 13 5.77 0.58 -7.52
N ALA A 14 5.40 1.72 -8.10
CA ALA A 14 6.04 2.23 -9.30
C ALA A 14 7.49 2.72 -9.04
N GLU A 15 7.70 3.46 -7.94
CA GLU A 15 9.04 3.91 -7.49
C GLU A 15 9.99 2.73 -7.27
N GLU A 16 9.50 1.67 -6.61
CA GLU A 16 10.26 0.47 -6.28
C GLU A 16 10.27 -0.58 -7.43
N GLN A 17 9.69 -0.25 -8.60
CA GLN A 17 9.57 -1.13 -9.78
C GLN A 17 8.98 -2.51 -9.47
N LYS A 18 7.98 -2.56 -8.59
CA LYS A 18 7.25 -3.78 -8.21
C LYS A 18 5.82 -3.77 -8.75
N SER A 19 5.30 -4.95 -9.06
CA SER A 19 3.91 -5.10 -9.48
C SER A 19 2.99 -5.46 -8.31
N SER A 20 1.68 -5.17 -8.45
CA SER A 20 0.68 -5.64 -7.49
C SER A 20 0.64 -7.16 -7.37
N LYS A 21 0.95 -7.88 -8.47
CA LYS A 21 1.10 -9.34 -8.47
C LYS A 21 2.25 -9.78 -7.56
N TRP A 22 3.41 -9.14 -7.71
CA TRP A 22 4.58 -9.41 -6.87
C TRP A 22 4.27 -9.17 -5.39
N LEU A 23 3.63 -8.06 -5.06
CA LEU A 23 3.28 -7.76 -3.66
C LEU A 23 2.28 -8.79 -3.09
N ALA A 24 1.29 -9.22 -3.88
CA ALA A 24 0.36 -10.27 -3.48
C ALA A 24 1.08 -11.59 -3.16
N GLU A 25 2.07 -11.97 -3.97
CA GLU A 25 2.91 -13.16 -3.76
C GLU A 25 3.76 -13.02 -2.49
N GLN A 26 4.41 -11.87 -2.26
CA GLN A 26 5.19 -11.64 -1.03
C GLN A 26 4.35 -11.70 0.26
N LEU A 27 3.10 -11.25 0.20
CA LEU A 27 2.23 -11.21 1.37
C LEU A 27 1.44 -12.51 1.57
N GLY A 28 1.45 -13.43 0.61
CA GLY A 28 0.55 -14.59 0.57
C GLY A 28 -0.91 -14.16 0.56
N LYS A 29 -1.24 -13.09 -0.18
CA LYS A 29 -2.58 -12.50 -0.25
C LYS A 29 -3.16 -12.65 -1.65
N ASP A 30 -4.49 -12.65 -1.74
CA ASP A 30 -5.17 -12.64 -3.02
C ASP A 30 -4.92 -11.34 -3.82
N ARG A 31 -4.80 -11.45 -5.15
CA ARG A 31 -4.53 -10.30 -6.03
C ARG A 31 -5.64 -9.26 -5.99
N ALA A 32 -6.90 -9.64 -5.82
CA ALA A 32 -8.00 -8.70 -5.72
C ALA A 32 -7.91 -7.88 -4.43
N THR A 33 -7.41 -8.45 -3.33
CA THR A 33 -7.18 -7.72 -2.07
C THR A 33 -6.12 -6.64 -2.26
N VAL A 34 -4.95 -7.00 -2.81
CA VAL A 34 -3.87 -6.02 -3.09
C VAL A 34 -4.32 -4.98 -4.11
N SER A 35 -5.09 -5.37 -5.13
CA SER A 35 -5.65 -4.43 -6.11
C SER A 35 -6.56 -3.39 -5.45
N LYS A 36 -7.42 -3.79 -4.51
CA LYS A 36 -8.25 -2.86 -3.74
C LYS A 36 -7.41 -1.88 -2.91
N TRP A 37 -6.28 -2.32 -2.33
CA TRP A 37 -5.34 -1.46 -1.62
C TRP A 37 -4.67 -0.44 -2.54
N VAL A 38 -4.10 -0.91 -3.66
CA VAL A 38 -3.41 -0.07 -4.67
C VAL A 38 -4.37 0.96 -5.27
N THR A 39 -5.62 0.58 -5.51
CA THR A 39 -6.64 1.49 -6.02
C THR A 39 -7.27 2.37 -4.94
N ASN A 40 -6.90 2.24 -3.66
CA ASN A 40 -7.54 2.90 -2.51
C ASN A 40 -9.06 2.59 -2.36
N THR A 41 -9.54 1.51 -2.96
CA THR A 41 -10.94 1.06 -2.80
C THR A 41 -11.17 0.42 -1.42
N MET A 42 -10.10 -0.10 -0.83
CA MET A 42 -10.03 -0.56 0.56
C MET A 42 -8.67 -0.15 1.11
N GLN A 43 -8.59 0.21 2.39
CA GLN A 43 -7.32 0.49 3.03
C GLN A 43 -6.72 -0.80 3.63
N PRO A 44 -5.40 -1.01 3.54
CA PRO A 44 -4.73 -2.00 4.38
C PRO A 44 -4.84 -1.58 5.85
N ASP A 45 -5.10 -2.54 6.74
CA ASP A 45 -4.98 -2.31 8.18
C ASP A 45 -3.51 -2.08 8.58
N ALA A 46 -3.29 -1.66 9.82
CA ALA A 46 -1.94 -1.38 10.34
C ALA A 46 -0.99 -2.58 10.20
N ARG A 47 -1.48 -3.81 10.42
CA ARG A 47 -0.66 -5.02 10.32
C ARG A 47 -0.23 -5.29 8.88
N ASN A 48 -1.11 -5.14 7.91
CA ASN A 48 -0.78 -5.32 6.50
C ASN A 48 0.10 -4.17 5.99
N LEU A 49 -0.09 -2.93 6.47
CA LEU A 49 0.83 -1.81 6.17
C LEU A 49 2.27 -2.13 6.56
N LEU A 50 2.49 -2.62 7.78
CA LEU A 50 3.83 -3.00 8.25
C LEU A 50 4.43 -4.11 7.39
N ARG A 51 3.65 -5.17 7.08
CA ARG A 51 4.11 -6.26 6.22
C ARG A 51 4.44 -5.79 4.80
N ILE A 52 3.70 -4.83 4.26
CA ILE A 52 4.00 -4.24 2.95
C ILE A 52 5.33 -3.46 3.00
N ALA A 53 5.52 -2.66 4.06
CA ALA A 53 6.74 -1.90 4.26
C ALA A 53 7.97 -2.81 4.39
N GLU A 54 7.85 -3.88 5.17
CA GLU A 54 8.87 -4.94 5.29
C GLU A 54 9.16 -5.60 3.94
N ALA A 55 8.13 -6.01 3.19
CA ALA A 55 8.30 -6.65 1.89
C ALA A 55 9.02 -5.73 0.89
N LEU A 56 8.73 -4.43 0.92
CA LEU A 56 9.36 -3.43 0.07
C LEU A 56 10.70 -2.92 0.62
N ASN A 57 11.07 -3.30 1.85
CA ASN A 57 12.25 -2.81 2.56
C ASN A 57 12.29 -1.26 2.67
N ILE A 58 11.18 -0.67 3.10
CA ILE A 58 11.03 0.79 3.26
C ILE A 58 10.38 1.13 4.62
N ASP A 59 10.45 2.40 5.02
CA ASP A 59 9.70 2.90 6.17
C ASP A 59 8.19 2.88 5.93
N ALA A 60 7.40 2.43 6.91
CA ALA A 60 5.95 2.31 6.79
C ALA A 60 5.25 3.67 6.56
N GLY A 61 5.83 4.77 7.03
CA GLY A 61 5.34 6.12 6.77
C GLY A 61 5.41 6.50 5.28
N ARG A 62 6.32 5.92 4.49
CA ARG A 62 6.34 6.14 3.03
C ARG A 62 5.10 5.60 2.32
N LEU A 63 4.38 4.66 2.93
CA LEU A 63 3.14 4.11 2.38
C LEU A 63 1.93 5.05 2.55
N LEU A 64 2.05 6.09 3.36
CA LEU A 64 0.96 7.01 3.68
C LEU A 64 1.10 8.35 2.95
N ASN A 65 -0.03 8.95 2.61
CA ASN A 65 -0.06 10.31 2.09
C ASN A 65 0.13 11.32 3.22
N GLN A 66 1.21 12.12 3.13
CA GLN A 66 1.60 13.06 4.19
C GLN A 66 0.55 14.12 4.53
N LYS A 67 -0.38 14.42 3.61
CA LYS A 67 -1.51 15.33 3.85
C LYS A 67 -2.40 14.89 5.02
N HIS A 68 -2.36 13.62 5.40
CA HIS A 68 -3.11 13.06 6.53
C HIS A 68 -2.28 12.91 7.81
N LEU A 69 -0.96 13.15 7.74
CA LEU A 69 -0.04 12.98 8.88
C LEU A 69 0.27 14.29 9.61
N LYS A 70 0.03 15.43 8.96
CA LYS A 70 0.21 16.74 9.58
C LYS A 70 -1.10 17.19 10.23
N LYS A 71 -1.10 17.25 11.55
CA LYS A 71 -1.93 18.18 12.33
C LYS A 71 -1.11 19.44 12.60
#